data_AF-A0A8A3P1E7-F1
#
_entry.id   AF-A0A8A3P1E7-F1
#
_cell.length_a   1.000
_cell.length_b   1.000
_cell.length_c   1.000
_cell.angle_alpha   90.00
_cell.angle_beta   90.00
_cell.angle_gamma   90.00
#
_symmetry.space_group_name_H-M   'P 1'
#
loop_
_entity.id
_entity.type
_entity.pdbx_description
1 polymer ?
#
loop_
_entity_poly.entity_id
_entity_poly.type
_entity_poly.pdbx_seq_one_letter_code
_entity_poly.pdbx_strand_id
1 'polypeptide(L)'
;MSTPSDLQQLIEMGFDKERAEIAVRKSGGLNGALQWLEDNQDKKIEDLRASEAAAQPESDETNPNIEPAPLKEGEEAKSMVCTDCGKKFRSMLQVQAHAERTQHENFEQSTEEIAPLTEEEKKQKLAELLAKSKEKKARQAIIDREEAKRNEQIRMKSTKEVSDAKEKLARDQQIKEAQAKRAEKAADIQAKKRIQEKIAADKEERRLKAEAAKALREGRAPPVEKVAPAPAPAAATGAPKVHTESRLRLQTSTGTLTKTYPIDTTLFEISQQLQGEVGAVSSFTMTYPKKTFEGPVDFGKTLKEAGLVPSAVLIVK
;
A
#
# COMPACT_ATOMS: atom_id res chain seq x y z
N MET A 1 11.54 -5.10 -6.93
CA MET A 1 12.70 -5.36 -6.05
C MET A 1 13.11 -4.01 -5.48
N SER A 2 12.79 -3.73 -4.21
CA SER A 2 13.26 -2.49 -3.56
C SER A 2 14.74 -2.62 -3.29
N THR A 3 15.56 -1.67 -3.74
CA THR A 3 16.97 -1.59 -3.35
C THR A 3 17.03 -1.31 -1.84
N PRO A 4 17.69 -2.16 -1.04
CA PRO A 4 17.84 -1.91 0.40
C PRO A 4 18.60 -0.60 0.61
N SER A 5 18.19 0.21 1.58
CA SER A 5 18.86 1.49 1.85
C SER A 5 20.31 1.24 2.27
N ASP A 6 21.22 2.17 1.96
CA ASP A 6 22.65 2.04 2.29
C ASP A 6 22.87 1.75 3.79
N LEU A 7 22.02 2.33 4.65
CA LEU A 7 22.01 2.05 6.08
C LEU A 7 21.62 0.61 6.41
N GLN A 8 20.61 0.05 5.73
CA GLN A 8 20.23 -1.35 5.91
C GLN A 8 21.33 -2.30 5.45
N GLN A 9 21.99 -1.99 4.33
CA GLN A 9 23.11 -2.79 3.82
C GLN A 9 24.28 -2.81 4.82
N LEU A 10 24.62 -1.67 5.43
CA LEU A 10 25.67 -1.60 6.46
C LEU A 10 25.30 -2.39 7.73
N ILE A 11 24.03 -2.37 8.13
CA ILE A 11 23.56 -3.18 9.27
C ILE A 11 23.62 -4.67 8.93
N GLU A 12 23.25 -5.06 7.70
CA GLU A 12 23.36 -6.45 7.22
C GLU A 12 24.82 -6.93 7.12
N MET A 13 25.76 -6.03 6.83
CA MET A 13 27.20 -6.29 6.88
C MET A 13 27.77 -6.40 8.31
N GLY A 14 26.96 -6.13 9.33
CA GLY A 14 27.33 -6.29 10.74
C GLY A 14 27.91 -5.04 11.40
N PHE A 15 27.75 -3.86 10.80
CA PHE A 15 28.14 -2.60 11.43
C PHE A 15 27.11 -2.13 12.47
N ASP A 16 27.59 -1.47 13.52
CA ASP A 16 26.73 -0.88 14.54
C ASP A 16 25.82 0.20 13.93
N LYS A 17 24.54 0.18 14.31
CA LYS A 17 23.50 1.05 13.74
C LYS A 17 23.84 2.53 13.88
N GLU A 18 24.37 2.93 15.03
CA GLU A 18 24.67 4.35 15.30
C GLU A 18 25.87 4.81 14.47
N ARG A 19 26.91 3.97 14.35
CA ARG A 19 28.06 4.26 13.49
C ARG A 19 27.68 4.32 12.01
N ALA A 20 26.84 3.38 11.57
CA ALA A 20 26.35 3.34 10.19
C ALA A 20 25.52 4.60 9.85
N GLU A 21 24.71 5.10 10.78
CA GLU A 21 23.96 6.35 10.61
C GLU A 21 24.88 7.55 10.43
N ILE A 22 25.92 7.68 11.25
CA ILE A 22 26.90 8.76 11.14
C ILE A 22 27.69 8.66 9.82
N ALA A 23 28.10 7.44 9.46
CA ALA A 23 28.83 7.16 8.23
C ALA A 23 28.03 7.54 6.98
N VAL A 24 26.76 7.13 6.91
CA VAL A 24 25.87 7.45 5.79
C VAL A 24 25.57 8.95 5.73
N ARG A 25 25.39 9.60 6.89
CA ARG A 25 25.16 11.05 6.95
C ARG A 25 26.36 11.86 6.47
N LYS A 26 27.59 11.43 6.78
CA LYS A 26 28.81 12.16 6.43
C LYS A 26 29.29 11.92 5.01
N SER A 27 29.06 10.71 4.48
CA SER A 27 29.60 10.29 3.19
C SER A 27 28.58 10.29 2.05
N GLY A 28 27.27 10.28 2.36
CA GLY A 28 26.19 10.36 1.38
C GLY A 28 26.04 9.14 0.45
N GLY A 29 26.76 8.04 0.68
CA GLY A 29 26.63 6.80 -0.10
C GLY A 29 27.40 5.61 0.48
N LEU A 30 26.99 4.38 0.13
CA LEU A 30 27.53 3.14 0.70
C LEU A 30 29.06 3.03 0.67
N ASN A 31 29.71 3.26 -0.47
CA ASN A 31 31.16 3.13 -0.60
C ASN A 31 31.92 4.15 0.26
N GLY A 32 31.40 5.38 0.33
CA GLY A 32 31.97 6.42 1.20
C GLY A 32 31.74 6.11 2.67
N ALA A 33 30.60 5.48 3.01
CA ALA A 33 30.29 5.09 4.38
C ALA A 33 31.21 3.95 4.84
N LEU A 34 31.54 3.00 3.95
CA LEU A 34 32.50 1.93 4.25
C LEU A 34 33.91 2.47 4.49
N GLN A 35 34.41 3.38 3.63
CA GLN A 35 35.71 4.03 3.84
C GLN A 35 35.74 4.83 5.14
N TRP A 36 34.67 5.58 5.43
CA TRP A 36 34.58 6.34 6.67
C TRP A 36 34.53 5.43 7.90
N LEU A 37 33.81 4.32 7.82
CA LEU A 37 33.76 3.33 8.90
C LEU A 37 35.14 2.73 9.14
N GLU A 38 35.89 2.39 8.08
CA GLU A 38 37.28 1.89 8.13
C GLU A 38 38.23 2.91 8.80
N ASP A 39 38.19 4.17 8.37
CA ASP A 39 39.04 5.24 8.90
C ASP A 39 38.71 5.62 10.36
N ASN A 40 37.54 5.22 10.87
CA ASN A 40 37.05 5.58 12.20
C ASN A 40 36.73 4.36 13.09
N GLN A 41 37.24 3.16 12.74
CA GLN A 41 37.05 1.94 13.52
C GLN A 41 37.60 2.07 14.94
N ASP A 42 38.75 2.74 15.10
CA ASP A 42 39.45 2.86 16.39
C ASP A 42 38.88 3.95 17.31
N LYS A 43 38.00 4.82 16.81
CA LYS A 43 37.39 5.90 17.60
C LYS A 43 36.17 5.40 18.32
N LYS A 44 35.98 5.78 19.58
CA LYS A 44 34.76 5.41 20.34
C LYS A 44 33.55 6.15 19.78
N ILE A 45 32.37 5.52 19.86
CA ILE A 45 31.10 6.10 19.36
C ILE A 45 30.80 7.44 20.06
N GLU A 46 31.14 7.55 21.34
CA GLU A 46 31.00 8.79 22.12
C GLU A 46 31.89 9.93 21.59
N ASP A 47 33.13 9.63 21.19
CA ASP A 47 34.05 10.62 20.61
C ASP A 47 33.58 11.05 19.21
N LEU A 48 33.00 10.12 18.45
CA LEU A 48 32.40 10.39 17.14
C LEU A 48 31.14 11.25 17.28
N ARG A 49 30.26 10.95 18.24
CA ARG A 49 29.09 11.78 18.60
C ARG A 49 29.51 13.16 19.07
N ALA A 50 30.54 13.27 19.91
CA ALA A 50 31.06 14.55 20.36
C ALA A 50 31.64 15.36 19.19
N SER A 51 32.35 14.71 18.28
CA SER A 51 32.85 15.35 17.05
C SER A 51 31.73 15.76 16.10
N GLU A 52 30.62 15.03 16.07
CA GLU A 52 29.45 15.35 15.26
C GLU A 52 28.62 16.47 15.90
N ALA A 53 28.49 16.50 17.22
CA ALA A 53 27.88 17.60 17.97
C ALA A 53 28.71 18.89 17.88
N ALA A 54 30.05 18.78 17.82
CA ALA A 54 30.94 19.91 17.59
C ALA A 54 31.03 20.33 16.11
N ALA A 55 30.75 19.42 15.17
CA ALA A 55 30.73 19.68 13.73
C ALA A 55 29.32 20.00 13.20
N GLN A 56 28.28 19.89 14.02
CA GLN A 56 27.05 20.63 13.78
C GLN A 56 27.37 22.11 13.97
N PRO A 57 27.29 22.96 12.93
CA PRO A 57 27.04 24.36 13.20
C PRO A 57 25.72 24.39 13.95
N GLU A 58 25.80 24.73 15.24
CA GLU A 58 24.72 25.29 16.03
C GLU A 58 23.79 26.07 15.09
N SER A 59 22.68 25.43 14.74
CA SER A 59 21.62 26.00 13.92
C SER A 59 20.81 26.97 14.78
N ASP A 60 21.50 27.94 15.41
CA ASP A 60 20.89 29.15 15.94
C ASP A 60 21.86 30.33 16.12
N GLU A 61 22.82 30.54 15.21
CA GLU A 61 23.35 31.90 14.92
C GLU A 61 22.38 32.72 14.04
N THR A 62 21.09 32.44 14.14
CA THR A 62 20.00 33.04 13.36
C THR A 62 19.11 33.98 14.16
N ASN A 63 19.61 34.54 15.27
CA ASN A 63 18.93 35.65 15.94
C ASN A 63 19.65 36.98 15.62
N PRO A 64 19.07 37.89 14.82
CA PRO A 64 19.67 39.19 14.45
C PRO A 64 19.75 40.19 15.62
N ASN A 65 19.65 39.72 16.86
CA ASN A 65 19.59 40.55 18.05
C ASN A 65 20.36 39.95 19.25
N ILE A 66 21.31 39.05 18.97
CA ILE A 66 22.39 38.72 19.90
C ILE A 66 23.52 39.72 19.61
N GLU A 67 23.91 40.50 20.61
CA GLU A 67 25.09 41.36 20.51
C GLU A 67 26.30 40.50 20.13
N PRO A 68 26.99 40.80 19.02
CA PRO A 68 28.25 40.14 18.72
C PRO A 68 29.30 40.59 19.74
N ALA A 69 30.14 39.66 20.16
CA ALA A 69 31.24 39.89 21.09
C ALA A 69 32.09 41.12 20.66
N PRO A 70 32.61 41.91 21.61
CA PRO A 70 33.47 43.04 21.29
C PRO A 70 34.69 42.57 20.51
N LEU A 71 35.08 43.37 19.52
CA LEU A 71 36.27 43.17 18.68
C LEU A 71 37.49 42.95 19.58
N LYS A 72 38.33 41.96 19.23
CA LYS A 72 39.65 41.82 19.84
C LYS A 72 40.49 43.05 19.46
N GLU A 73 41.24 43.58 20.41
CA GLU A 73 42.07 44.78 20.24
C GLU A 73 43.03 44.60 19.06
N GLY A 74 42.77 45.31 17.95
CA GLY A 74 43.63 45.32 16.75
C GLY A 74 42.93 45.19 15.39
N GLU A 75 41.63 44.90 15.31
CA GLU A 75 40.92 44.81 14.02
C GLU A 75 40.25 46.14 13.63
N GLU A 76 40.69 46.71 12.50
CA GLU A 76 40.10 47.89 11.86
C GLU A 76 38.67 47.58 11.38
N ALA A 77 37.68 48.28 11.93
CA ALA A 77 36.28 48.12 11.57
C ALA A 77 35.98 48.64 10.15
N LYS A 78 36.21 47.82 9.12
CA LYS A 78 35.78 48.09 7.75
C LYS A 78 34.33 47.62 7.60
N SER A 79 33.38 48.55 7.74
CA SER A 79 31.96 48.22 7.52
C SER A 79 31.71 48.03 6.01
N MET A 80 31.07 46.91 5.64
CA MET A 80 30.72 46.61 4.24
C MET A 80 29.20 46.68 4.08
N VAL A 81 28.72 47.29 3.00
CA VAL A 81 27.29 47.47 2.73
C VAL A 81 26.92 46.71 1.49
N CYS A 82 25.93 45.82 1.58
CA CYS A 82 25.38 45.17 0.40
C CYS A 82 24.56 46.20 -0.40
N THR A 83 24.87 46.42 -1.68
CA THR A 83 24.15 47.36 -2.54
C THR A 83 22.73 46.89 -2.88
N ASP A 84 22.53 45.57 -2.85
CA ASP A 84 21.25 44.95 -3.26
C ASP A 84 20.19 44.99 -2.16
N CYS A 85 20.59 45.07 -0.88
CA CYS A 85 19.65 45.18 0.25
C CYS A 85 19.95 46.27 1.27
N GLY A 86 20.99 47.08 1.07
CA GLY A 86 21.39 48.19 1.94
C GLY A 86 21.80 47.79 3.36
N LYS A 87 22.05 46.50 3.63
CA LYS A 87 22.43 46.02 4.96
C LYS A 87 23.91 46.30 5.20
N LYS A 88 24.20 46.95 6.33
CA LYS A 88 25.56 47.23 6.80
C LYS A 88 26.07 46.07 7.64
N PHE A 89 27.25 45.56 7.30
CA PHE A 89 27.92 44.44 7.95
C PHE A 89 29.18 44.94 8.64
N ARG A 90 29.47 44.39 9.82
CA ARG A 90 30.62 44.83 10.64
C ARG A 90 31.85 43.96 10.49
N SER A 91 31.71 42.75 9.92
CA SER A 91 32.80 41.81 9.70
C SER A 91 32.63 41.08 8.36
N MET A 92 33.75 40.58 7.82
CA MET A 92 33.78 39.79 6.59
C MET A 92 32.96 38.48 6.71
N LEU A 93 32.93 37.86 7.90
CA LEU A 93 32.13 36.66 8.16
C LEU A 93 30.62 36.94 8.00
N GLN A 94 30.17 38.12 8.41
CA GLN A 94 28.76 38.50 8.28
C GLN A 94 28.36 38.78 6.83
N VAL A 95 29.30 39.25 6.01
CA VAL A 95 29.15 39.42 4.56
C VAL A 95 29.02 38.07 3.87
N GLN A 96 29.87 37.10 4.22
CA GLN A 96 29.82 35.74 3.67
C GLN A 96 28.50 35.04 4.00
N ALA A 97 28.06 35.07 5.26
CA ALA A 97 26.79 34.46 5.65
C ALA A 97 25.56 35.12 4.99
N HIS A 98 25.63 36.44 4.75
CA HIS A 98 24.57 37.14 4.00
C HIS A 98 24.60 36.78 2.51
N ALA A 99 25.78 36.71 1.90
CA ALA A 99 25.95 36.27 0.52
C ALA A 99 25.45 34.82 0.32
N GLU A 100 25.72 33.90 1.25
CA GLU A 100 25.24 32.52 1.18
C GLU A 100 23.72 32.41 1.30
N ARG A 101 23.10 33.23 2.15
CA ARG A 101 21.66 33.14 2.44
C ARG A 101 20.80 33.88 1.42
N THR A 102 21.26 35.01 0.91
CA THR A 102 20.47 35.86 0.01
C THR A 102 21.04 35.94 -1.40
N GLN A 103 22.18 35.30 -1.67
CA GLN A 103 22.88 35.32 -2.97
C GLN A 103 23.18 36.75 -3.46
N HIS A 104 23.48 37.66 -2.54
CA HIS A 104 23.91 39.02 -2.90
C HIS A 104 25.44 39.06 -2.96
N GLU A 105 25.99 39.55 -4.06
CA GLU A 105 27.44 39.50 -4.35
C GLU A 105 28.08 40.90 -4.34
N ASN A 106 27.27 41.96 -4.43
CA ASN A 106 27.77 43.32 -4.52
C ASN A 106 27.85 43.97 -3.13
N PHE A 107 29.09 44.15 -2.63
CA PHE A 107 29.38 44.80 -1.36
C PHE A 107 30.31 46.00 -1.55
N GLU A 108 29.87 47.17 -1.11
CA GLU A 108 30.67 48.40 -1.10
C GLU A 108 31.29 48.61 0.29
N GLN A 109 32.57 48.95 0.33
CA GLN A 109 33.25 49.32 1.57
C GLN A 109 32.83 50.74 1.95
N SER A 110 32.03 50.87 3.02
CA SER A 110 31.62 52.16 3.56
C SER A 110 32.56 52.55 4.69
N THR A 111 33.02 53.80 4.72
CA THR A 111 33.88 54.36 5.78
C THR A 111 33.08 54.89 6.97
N GLU A 112 31.78 54.59 7.04
CA GLU A 112 30.94 54.97 8.17
C GLU A 112 31.10 53.96 9.30
N GLU A 113 31.81 54.36 10.35
CA GLU A 113 31.81 53.67 11.64
C GLU A 113 30.37 53.56 12.14
N ILE A 114 29.86 52.33 12.22
CA ILE A 114 28.55 52.06 12.78
C ILE A 114 28.63 52.45 14.26
N ALA A 115 28.05 53.60 14.60
CA ALA A 115 27.96 54.05 15.99
C ALA A 115 27.41 52.90 16.85
N PRO A 116 28.08 52.51 17.94
CA PRO A 116 27.59 51.46 18.81
C PRO A 116 26.24 51.91 19.35
N LEU A 117 25.20 51.10 19.09
CA LEU A 117 23.85 51.31 19.57
C LEU A 117 23.88 51.77 21.04
N THR A 118 23.20 52.87 21.37
CA THR A 118 23.28 53.45 22.73
C THR A 118 22.80 52.42 23.76
N GLU A 119 23.32 52.46 24.99
CA GLU A 119 23.00 51.46 26.02
C GLU A 119 21.50 51.34 26.30
N GLU A 120 20.72 52.39 26.05
CA GLU A 120 19.27 52.40 26.22
C GLU A 120 18.55 51.65 25.09
N GLU A 121 18.97 51.82 23.83
CA GLU A 121 18.40 51.11 22.69
C GLU A 121 18.71 49.61 22.72
N LYS A 122 19.89 49.24 23.24
CA LYS A 122 20.26 47.84 23.49
C LYS A 122 19.36 47.19 24.54
N LYS A 123 19.10 47.89 25.64
CA LYS A 123 18.19 47.41 26.69
C LYS A 123 16.75 47.24 26.18
N GLN A 124 16.28 48.17 25.35
CA GLN A 124 14.95 48.08 24.74
C GLN A 124 14.84 46.91 23.76
N LYS A 125 15.82 46.71 22.88
CA LYS A 125 15.86 45.57 21.96
C LYS A 125 15.94 44.24 22.69
N LEU A 126 16.71 44.15 23.77
CA LEU A 126 16.80 42.94 24.59
C LEU A 126 15.47 42.66 25.30
N ALA A 127 14.81 43.68 25.84
CA ALA A 127 13.48 43.55 26.42
C ALA A 127 12.42 43.10 25.39
N GLU A 128 12.46 43.63 24.17
CA GLU A 128 11.59 43.23 23.06
C GLU A 128 11.81 41.78 22.64
N LEU A 129 13.06 41.30 22.58
CA LEU A 129 13.33 39.88 22.32
C LEU A 129 12.84 38.97 23.42
N LEU A 130 13.06 39.34 24.67
CA LEU A 130 12.60 38.55 25.80
C LEU A 130 11.06 38.48 25.79
N ALA A 131 10.38 39.56 25.44
CA ALA A 131 8.94 39.57 25.24
C ALA A 131 8.51 38.64 24.08
N LYS A 132 9.14 38.75 22.90
CA LYS A 132 8.87 37.87 21.75
C LYS A 132 9.19 36.40 22.03
N SER A 133 10.25 36.12 22.77
CA SER A 133 10.63 34.76 23.19
C SER A 133 9.63 34.17 24.18
N LYS A 134 9.19 34.96 25.17
CA LYS A 134 8.14 34.56 26.12
C LYS A 134 6.82 34.28 25.39
N GLU A 135 6.46 35.10 24.42
CA GLU A 135 5.26 34.88 23.61
C GLU A 135 5.36 33.60 22.77
N LYS A 136 6.50 33.36 22.11
CA LYS A 136 6.75 32.11 21.37
C LYS A 136 6.70 30.88 22.29
N LYS A 137 7.34 30.94 23.46
CA LYS A 137 7.30 29.85 24.46
C LYS A 137 5.89 29.61 24.99
N ALA A 138 5.10 30.66 25.22
CA ALA A 138 3.71 30.52 25.64
C ALA A 138 2.84 29.87 24.55
N ARG A 139 3.02 30.27 23.28
CA ARG A 139 2.34 29.64 22.14
C ARG A 139 2.74 28.17 21.99
N GLN A 140 4.03 27.87 22.09
CA GLN A 140 4.52 26.49 22.02
C GLN A 140 3.97 25.63 23.16
N ALA A 141 3.93 26.15 24.39
CA ALA A 141 3.37 25.43 25.54
C ALA A 141 1.87 25.11 25.42
N ILE A 142 1.11 25.91 24.65
CA ILE A 142 -0.30 25.61 24.34
C ILE A 142 -0.37 24.46 23.33
N ILE A 143 0.42 24.54 22.25
CA ILE A 143 0.49 23.50 21.21
C ILE A 143 0.93 22.17 21.82
N ASP A 144 2.02 22.15 22.60
CA ASP A 144 2.55 20.95 23.25
C ASP A 144 1.52 20.33 24.21
N ARG A 145 0.72 21.15 24.91
CA ARG A 145 -0.36 20.68 25.78
C ARG A 145 -1.51 20.05 24.98
N GLU A 146 -1.84 20.59 23.81
CA GLU A 146 -2.86 20.02 22.93
C GLU A 146 -2.38 18.73 22.26
N GLU A 147 -1.14 18.69 21.82
CA GLU A 147 -0.50 17.48 21.26
C GLU A 147 -0.39 16.38 22.31
N ALA A 148 -0.02 16.70 23.55
CA ALA A 148 0.00 15.74 24.65
C ALA A 148 -1.38 15.13 24.90
N LYS A 149 -2.44 15.94 24.93
CA LYS A 149 -3.83 15.45 25.03
C LYS A 149 -4.22 14.58 23.85
N ARG A 150 -3.84 14.94 22.63
CA ARG A 150 -4.12 14.14 21.42
C ARG A 150 -3.39 12.79 21.48
N ASN A 151 -2.13 12.77 21.89
CA ASN A 151 -1.35 11.56 22.03
C ASN A 151 -1.92 10.64 23.12
N GLU A 152 -2.37 11.19 24.24
CA GLU A 152 -3.06 10.42 25.28
C GLU A 152 -4.38 9.82 24.75
N GLN A 153 -5.18 10.60 24.03
CA GLN A 153 -6.40 10.10 23.40
C GLN A 153 -6.13 8.98 22.38
N ILE A 154 -5.06 9.08 21.59
CA ILE A 154 -4.66 8.04 20.64
C ILE A 154 -4.29 6.76 21.41
N ARG A 155 -3.53 6.86 22.51
CA ARG A 155 -3.19 5.70 23.34
C ARG A 155 -4.43 5.03 23.94
N MET A 156 -5.38 5.82 24.43
CA MET A 156 -6.63 5.29 24.99
C MET A 156 -7.50 4.63 23.92
N LYS A 157 -7.64 5.27 22.74
CA LYS A 157 -8.39 4.71 21.60
C LYS A 157 -7.76 3.43 21.10
N SER A 158 -6.44 3.41 20.91
CA SER A 158 -5.71 2.21 20.47
C SER A 158 -5.88 1.05 21.45
N THR A 159 -5.77 1.31 22.77
CA THR A 159 -5.98 0.27 23.79
C THR A 159 -7.41 -0.26 23.76
N LYS A 160 -8.39 0.62 23.60
CA LYS A 160 -9.80 0.25 23.46
C LYS A 160 -10.04 -0.59 22.20
N GLU A 161 -9.53 -0.15 21.05
CA GLU A 161 -9.66 -0.86 19.78
C GLU A 161 -9.04 -2.27 19.85
N VAL A 162 -7.91 -2.43 20.53
CA VAL A 162 -7.29 -3.74 20.76
C VAL A 162 -8.18 -4.63 21.65
N SER A 163 -8.80 -4.07 22.69
CA SER A 163 -9.75 -4.80 23.54
C SER A 163 -11.01 -5.21 22.76
N ASP A 164 -11.61 -4.28 22.03
CA ASP A 164 -12.81 -4.50 21.22
C ASP A 164 -12.55 -5.52 20.11
N ALA A 165 -11.36 -5.48 19.47
CA ALA A 165 -10.97 -6.46 18.46
C ALA A 165 -10.82 -7.87 19.05
N LYS A 166 -10.25 -8.00 20.26
CA LYS A 166 -10.16 -9.29 20.96
C LYS A 166 -11.54 -9.84 21.32
N GLU A 167 -12.44 -9.00 21.83
CA GLU A 167 -13.80 -9.42 22.17
C GLU A 167 -14.59 -9.86 20.92
N LYS A 168 -14.49 -9.12 19.82
CA LYS A 168 -15.12 -9.49 18.55
C LYS A 168 -14.59 -10.81 18.01
N LEU A 169 -13.27 -11.01 18.02
CA LEU A 169 -12.66 -12.27 17.58
C LEU A 169 -13.13 -13.45 18.44
N ALA A 170 -13.20 -13.28 19.77
CA ALA A 170 -13.72 -14.32 20.66
C ALA A 170 -15.20 -14.61 20.40
N ARG A 171 -16.02 -13.58 20.17
CA ARG A 171 -17.45 -13.73 19.83
C ARG A 171 -17.64 -14.45 18.50
N ASP A 172 -16.88 -14.09 17.48
CA ASP A 172 -16.95 -14.69 16.15
C ASP A 172 -16.52 -16.17 16.19
N GLN A 173 -15.51 -16.50 16.99
CA GLN A 173 -15.12 -17.90 17.23
C GLN A 173 -16.26 -18.69 17.89
N GLN A 174 -16.90 -18.15 18.93
CA GLN A 174 -18.04 -18.81 19.58
C GLN A 174 -19.22 -19.01 18.63
N ILE A 175 -19.54 -18.00 17.81
CA ILE A 175 -20.60 -18.09 16.79
C ILE A 175 -20.24 -19.16 15.76
N LYS A 176 -18.99 -19.17 15.27
CA LYS A 176 -18.51 -20.15 14.28
C LYS A 176 -18.56 -21.57 14.84
N GLU A 177 -18.15 -21.79 16.08
CA GLU A 177 -18.25 -23.09 16.74
C GLU A 177 -19.71 -23.53 16.94
N ALA A 178 -20.59 -22.61 17.34
CA ALA A 178 -22.02 -22.90 17.47
C ALA A 178 -22.67 -23.24 16.12
N GLN A 179 -22.28 -22.53 15.05
CA GLN A 179 -22.73 -22.81 13.68
C GLN A 179 -22.19 -24.15 13.17
N ALA A 180 -20.92 -24.46 13.41
CA ALA A 180 -20.32 -25.75 13.06
C ALA A 180 -21.05 -26.90 13.77
N LYS A 181 -21.30 -26.79 15.08
CA LYS A 181 -22.08 -27.80 15.83
C LYS A 181 -23.51 -27.96 15.31
N ARG A 182 -24.16 -26.87 14.87
CA ARG A 182 -25.50 -26.95 14.25
C ARG A 182 -25.44 -27.61 12.87
N ALA A 183 -24.41 -27.30 12.08
CA ALA A 183 -24.19 -27.88 10.76
C ALA A 183 -23.88 -29.38 10.85
N GLU A 184 -23.03 -29.80 11.78
CA GLU A 184 -22.74 -31.22 12.05
C GLU A 184 -24.00 -31.99 12.44
N LYS A 185 -24.79 -31.46 13.39
CA LYS A 185 -26.07 -32.07 13.78
C LYS A 185 -27.05 -32.16 12.60
N ALA A 186 -27.12 -31.13 11.76
CA ALA A 186 -27.98 -31.15 10.58
C ALA A 186 -27.50 -32.16 9.53
N ALA A 187 -26.19 -32.25 9.30
CA ALA A 187 -25.58 -33.22 8.40
C ALA A 187 -25.81 -34.66 8.88
N ASP A 188 -25.70 -34.93 10.20
CA ASP A 188 -26.00 -36.23 10.79
C ASP A 188 -27.47 -36.62 10.60
N ILE A 189 -28.39 -35.67 10.79
CA ILE A 189 -29.82 -35.90 10.56
C ILE A 189 -30.07 -36.19 9.07
N GLN A 190 -29.45 -35.43 8.16
CA GLN A 190 -29.57 -35.66 6.72
C GLN A 190 -28.96 -37.01 6.30
N ALA A 191 -27.82 -37.39 6.86
CA ALA A 191 -27.18 -38.69 6.60
C ALA A 191 -28.08 -39.83 7.06
N LYS A 192 -28.66 -39.74 8.27
CA LYS A 192 -29.64 -40.71 8.76
C LYS A 192 -30.88 -40.79 7.86
N LYS A 193 -31.42 -39.65 7.41
CA LYS A 193 -32.54 -39.61 6.46
C LYS A 193 -32.20 -40.29 5.14
N ARG A 194 -31.03 -40.01 4.56
CA ARG A 194 -30.59 -40.69 3.32
C ARG A 194 -30.42 -42.19 3.49
N ILE A 195 -29.93 -42.65 4.63
CA ILE A 195 -29.81 -44.08 4.93
C ILE A 195 -31.21 -44.69 5.07
N GLN A 196 -32.13 -44.02 5.77
CA GLN A 196 -33.52 -44.47 5.89
C GLN A 196 -34.22 -44.54 4.53
N GLU A 197 -34.04 -43.54 3.67
CA GLU A 197 -34.58 -43.52 2.30
C GLU A 197 -34.02 -44.67 1.45
N LYS A 198 -32.72 -44.98 1.56
CA LYS A 198 -32.12 -46.14 0.87
C LYS A 198 -32.67 -47.48 1.37
N ILE A 199 -32.85 -47.62 2.69
CA ILE A 199 -33.43 -48.84 3.28
C ILE A 199 -34.90 -48.98 2.87
N ALA A 200 -35.64 -47.87 2.84
CA ALA A 200 -37.02 -47.87 2.36
C ALA A 200 -37.09 -48.26 0.87
N ALA A 201 -36.24 -47.67 0.02
CA ALA A 201 -36.16 -48.03 -1.39
C ALA A 201 -35.83 -49.53 -1.60
N ASP A 202 -34.81 -50.08 -0.92
CA ASP A 202 -34.48 -51.52 -1.01
C ASP A 202 -35.64 -52.41 -0.53
N LYS A 203 -36.35 -52.00 0.52
CA LYS A 203 -37.51 -52.74 1.04
C LYS A 203 -38.68 -52.72 0.06
N GLU A 204 -38.95 -51.57 -0.56
CA GLU A 204 -39.98 -51.40 -1.58
C GLU A 204 -39.64 -52.21 -2.83
N GLU A 205 -38.39 -52.14 -3.31
CA GLU A 205 -37.91 -52.94 -4.44
C GLU A 205 -38.03 -54.45 -4.16
N ARG A 206 -37.68 -54.89 -2.95
CA ARG A 206 -37.86 -56.29 -2.54
C ARG A 206 -39.33 -56.69 -2.49
N ARG A 207 -40.22 -55.81 -2.00
CA ARG A 207 -41.66 -56.07 -2.00
C ARG A 207 -42.19 -56.17 -3.43
N LEU A 208 -41.86 -55.21 -4.31
CA LEU A 208 -42.27 -55.21 -5.71
C LEU A 208 -41.76 -56.47 -6.45
N LYS A 209 -40.51 -56.88 -6.21
CA LYS A 209 -39.95 -58.11 -6.80
C LYS A 209 -40.63 -59.37 -6.28
N ALA A 210 -40.97 -59.44 -4.99
CA ALA A 210 -41.70 -60.56 -4.41
C ALA A 210 -43.15 -60.62 -4.93
N GLU A 211 -43.81 -59.48 -5.05
CA GLU A 211 -45.16 -59.36 -5.63
C GLU A 211 -45.17 -59.75 -7.11
N ALA A 212 -44.20 -59.26 -7.89
CA ALA A 212 -44.02 -59.65 -9.29
C ALA A 212 -43.78 -61.17 -9.44
N ALA A 213 -42.94 -61.76 -8.58
CA ALA A 213 -42.68 -63.20 -8.60
C ALA A 213 -43.92 -64.02 -8.18
N LYS A 214 -44.72 -63.53 -7.23
CA LYS A 214 -45.98 -64.17 -6.82
C LYS A 214 -47.03 -64.08 -7.93
N ALA A 215 -47.17 -62.92 -8.57
CA ALA A 215 -48.06 -62.74 -9.72
C ALA A 215 -47.70 -63.67 -10.89
N LEU A 216 -46.40 -63.83 -11.18
CA LEU A 216 -45.89 -64.78 -12.18
C LEU A 216 -46.26 -66.24 -11.83
N ARG A 217 -46.24 -66.60 -10.53
CA ARG A 217 -46.56 -67.96 -10.05
C ARG A 217 -48.05 -68.27 -10.05
N GLU A 218 -48.90 -67.29 -9.77
CA GLU A 218 -50.37 -67.44 -9.76
C GLU A 218 -51.00 -67.38 -11.16
N GLY A 219 -50.19 -67.34 -12.23
CA GLY A 219 -50.67 -67.35 -13.61
C GLY A 219 -51.48 -66.11 -14.00
N ARG A 220 -51.44 -65.06 -13.17
CA ARG A 220 -51.97 -63.74 -13.54
C ARG A 220 -50.95 -63.10 -14.47
N ALA A 221 -51.35 -62.86 -15.72
CA ALA A 221 -50.51 -62.20 -16.71
C ALA A 221 -49.88 -60.94 -16.08
N PRO A 222 -48.55 -60.76 -16.19
CA PRO A 222 -47.88 -59.60 -15.63
C PRO A 222 -48.56 -58.34 -16.21
N PRO A 223 -48.81 -57.29 -15.41
CA PRO A 223 -49.07 -55.99 -15.97
C PRO A 223 -47.91 -55.72 -16.93
N VAL A 224 -48.25 -55.50 -18.19
CA VAL A 224 -47.33 -55.21 -19.29
C VAL A 224 -46.23 -54.29 -18.78
N GLU A 225 -45.03 -54.85 -18.63
CA GLU A 225 -43.83 -54.06 -18.46
C GLU A 225 -43.82 -53.08 -19.63
N LYS A 226 -43.90 -51.78 -19.32
CA LYS A 226 -43.48 -50.78 -20.28
C LYS A 226 -42.02 -51.09 -20.58
N VAL A 227 -41.80 -51.66 -21.75
CA VAL A 227 -40.50 -51.92 -22.36
C VAL A 227 -39.60 -50.71 -22.08
N ALA A 228 -38.59 -50.92 -21.24
CA ALA A 228 -37.47 -50.02 -21.15
C ALA A 228 -36.77 -50.04 -22.53
N PRO A 229 -36.54 -48.88 -23.16
CA PRO A 229 -35.81 -48.84 -24.42
C PRO A 229 -34.36 -49.29 -24.19
N ALA A 230 -33.84 -50.03 -25.17
CA ALA A 230 -32.44 -50.46 -25.28
C ALA A 230 -31.46 -49.28 -25.06
N PRO A 231 -30.23 -49.54 -24.57
CA PRO A 231 -29.29 -48.48 -24.22
C PRO A 231 -28.89 -47.70 -25.48
N ALA A 232 -29.43 -46.50 -25.61
CA ALA A 232 -28.91 -45.48 -26.51
C ALA A 232 -27.54 -45.01 -25.99
N PRO A 233 -26.60 -44.62 -26.88
CA PRO A 233 -25.28 -44.15 -26.49
C PRO A 233 -25.41 -43.00 -25.48
N ALA A 234 -24.54 -43.01 -24.48
CA ALA A 234 -24.53 -42.15 -23.31
C ALA A 234 -25.04 -40.73 -23.60
N ALA A 235 -26.28 -40.47 -23.19
CA ALA A 235 -26.85 -39.14 -23.16
C ALA A 235 -26.08 -38.32 -22.13
N ALA A 236 -25.43 -37.25 -22.60
CA ALA A 236 -24.90 -36.20 -21.76
C ALA A 236 -26.00 -35.71 -20.81
N THR A 237 -25.73 -35.86 -19.52
CA THR A 237 -26.58 -35.36 -18.44
C THR A 237 -26.76 -33.85 -18.55
N GLY A 238 -28.00 -33.41 -18.73
CA GLY A 238 -28.41 -32.04 -18.47
C GLY A 238 -29.43 -31.52 -19.47
N ALA A 239 -30.59 -31.10 -18.97
CA ALA A 239 -31.43 -30.12 -19.69
C ALA A 239 -30.54 -28.96 -20.18
N PRO A 240 -30.81 -28.35 -21.36
CA PRO A 240 -29.99 -27.24 -21.84
C PRO A 240 -30.06 -26.13 -20.80
N LYS A 241 -28.96 -25.95 -20.06
CA LYS A 241 -28.81 -24.82 -19.15
C LYS A 241 -28.78 -23.60 -20.06
N VAL A 242 -29.86 -22.83 -20.07
CA VAL A 242 -29.91 -21.56 -20.79
C VAL A 242 -28.98 -20.63 -20.05
N HIS A 243 -27.77 -20.48 -20.58
CA HIS A 243 -26.77 -19.57 -20.04
C HIS A 243 -27.05 -18.17 -20.60
N THR A 244 -27.43 -17.22 -19.73
CA THR A 244 -27.66 -15.81 -20.07
C THR A 244 -26.39 -14.96 -20.01
N GLU A 245 -25.33 -15.51 -19.42
CA GLU A 245 -24.02 -14.88 -19.27
C GLU A 245 -22.91 -15.84 -19.75
N SER A 246 -21.83 -15.27 -20.27
CA SER A 246 -20.61 -15.97 -20.64
C SER A 246 -19.38 -15.41 -19.90
N ARG A 247 -18.54 -16.31 -19.38
CA ARG A 247 -17.26 -15.96 -18.76
C ARG A 247 -16.12 -16.06 -19.77
N LEU A 248 -15.47 -14.94 -20.07
CA LEU A 248 -14.32 -14.87 -20.95
C LEU A 248 -13.01 -14.74 -20.17
N ARG A 249 -12.05 -15.60 -20.48
CA ARG A 249 -10.66 -15.49 -20.04
C ARG A 249 -9.83 -14.95 -21.20
N LEU A 250 -9.41 -13.70 -21.09
CA LEU A 250 -8.69 -12.93 -22.10
C LEU A 250 -7.19 -12.96 -21.78
N GLN A 251 -6.39 -13.58 -22.64
CA GLN A 251 -4.94 -13.57 -22.55
C GLN A 251 -4.42 -12.37 -23.35
N THR A 252 -3.83 -11.40 -22.65
CA THR A 252 -3.31 -10.16 -23.21
C THR A 252 -1.79 -10.12 -23.07
N SER A 253 -1.12 -9.16 -23.72
CA SER A 253 0.34 -8.97 -23.57
C SER A 253 0.74 -8.60 -22.14
N THR A 254 -0.17 -8.00 -21.37
CA THR A 254 0.04 -7.52 -20.00
C THR A 254 -0.36 -8.53 -18.92
N GLY A 255 -1.03 -9.63 -19.27
CA GLY A 255 -1.47 -10.64 -18.32
C GLY A 255 -2.71 -11.43 -18.76
N THR A 256 -3.46 -11.96 -17.80
CA THR A 256 -4.74 -12.63 -18.09
C THR A 256 -5.87 -11.94 -17.34
N LEU A 257 -6.90 -11.52 -18.07
CA LEU A 257 -8.10 -10.88 -17.55
C LEU A 257 -9.26 -11.88 -17.61
N THR A 258 -10.09 -11.92 -16.57
CA THR A 258 -11.33 -12.72 -16.57
C THR A 258 -12.50 -11.79 -16.38
N LYS A 259 -13.41 -11.74 -17.36
CA LYS A 259 -14.59 -10.87 -17.35
C LYS A 259 -15.83 -11.69 -17.70
N THR A 260 -16.98 -11.28 -17.18
CA THR A 260 -18.27 -11.92 -17.45
C THR A 260 -19.15 -10.95 -18.21
N TYR A 261 -19.73 -11.39 -19.32
CA TYR A 261 -20.54 -10.57 -20.21
C TYR A 261 -21.88 -11.25 -20.55
N PRO A 262 -22.95 -10.49 -20.80
CA PRO A 262 -24.19 -11.02 -21.35
C PRO A 262 -23.98 -11.66 -22.74
N ILE A 263 -24.75 -12.69 -23.07
CA ILE A 263 -24.61 -13.45 -24.33
C ILE A 263 -24.83 -12.61 -25.62
N ASP A 264 -25.57 -11.51 -25.51
CA ASP A 264 -25.93 -10.63 -26.63
C ASP A 264 -24.90 -9.52 -26.86
N THR A 265 -23.86 -9.43 -26.02
CA THR A 265 -22.76 -8.47 -26.22
C THR A 265 -21.95 -8.84 -27.46
N THR A 266 -21.56 -7.82 -28.22
CA THR A 266 -20.76 -7.99 -29.44
C THR A 266 -19.27 -8.00 -29.11
N LEU A 267 -18.48 -8.67 -29.96
CA LEU A 267 -17.02 -8.64 -29.84
C LEU A 267 -16.45 -7.20 -29.95
N PHE A 268 -17.14 -6.32 -30.67
CA PHE A 268 -16.82 -4.89 -30.76
C PHE A 268 -16.95 -4.16 -29.42
N GLU A 269 -18.05 -4.33 -28.69
CA GLU A 269 -18.24 -3.72 -27.37
C GLU A 269 -17.18 -4.20 -26.38
N ILE A 270 -16.85 -5.49 -26.43
CA ILE A 270 -15.78 -6.08 -25.61
C ILE A 270 -14.43 -5.48 -25.96
N SER A 271 -14.15 -5.27 -27.25
CA SER A 271 -12.90 -4.62 -27.70
C SER A 271 -12.76 -3.19 -27.19
N GLN A 272 -13.85 -2.41 -27.15
CA GLN A 272 -13.83 -1.05 -26.60
C GLN A 272 -13.61 -1.05 -25.08
N GLN A 273 -14.26 -1.95 -24.35
CA GLN A 273 -14.06 -2.04 -22.90
C GLN A 273 -12.64 -2.48 -22.52
N LEU A 274 -12.02 -3.32 -23.35
CA LEU A 274 -10.62 -3.72 -23.16
C LEU A 274 -9.62 -2.66 -23.60
N GLN A 275 -10.02 -1.69 -24.44
CA GLN A 275 -9.15 -0.62 -24.88
C GLN A 275 -8.58 0.20 -23.72
N GLY A 276 -9.35 0.35 -22.63
CA GLY A 276 -8.90 1.03 -21.41
C GLY A 276 -7.91 0.22 -20.55
N GLU A 277 -7.91 -1.11 -20.65
CA GLU A 277 -7.08 -2.00 -19.81
C GLU A 277 -5.85 -2.59 -20.55
N VAL A 278 -5.95 -2.75 -21.87
CA VAL A 278 -4.99 -3.52 -22.70
C VAL A 278 -4.45 -2.69 -23.87
N GLY A 279 -5.15 -1.62 -24.28
CA GLY A 279 -4.86 -0.87 -25.50
C GLY A 279 -5.68 -1.35 -26.71
N ALA A 280 -5.37 -0.85 -27.89
CA ALA A 280 -6.13 -1.15 -29.11
C ALA A 280 -6.08 -2.65 -29.44
N VAL A 281 -7.26 -3.31 -29.45
CA VAL A 281 -7.41 -4.73 -29.79
C VAL A 281 -7.58 -4.86 -31.30
N SER A 282 -6.70 -5.66 -31.92
CA SER A 282 -6.69 -5.96 -33.35
C SER A 282 -7.41 -7.29 -33.66
N SER A 283 -7.25 -8.31 -32.82
CA SER A 283 -7.91 -9.61 -33.04
C SER A 283 -8.15 -10.44 -31.78
N PHE A 284 -9.16 -11.32 -31.85
CA PHE A 284 -9.45 -12.34 -30.83
C PHE A 284 -9.22 -13.74 -31.41
N THR A 285 -8.38 -14.55 -30.78
CA THR A 285 -8.07 -15.92 -31.23
C THR A 285 -8.44 -16.97 -30.19
N MET A 286 -9.24 -17.97 -30.55
CA MET A 286 -9.52 -19.15 -29.72
C MET A 286 -8.40 -20.19 -29.81
N THR A 287 -8.13 -20.90 -28.72
CA THR A 287 -7.14 -21.99 -28.70
C THR A 287 -7.68 -23.29 -29.34
N TYR A 288 -8.95 -23.65 -29.08
CA TYR A 288 -9.55 -24.88 -29.61
C TYR A 288 -11.09 -24.79 -29.71
N PRO A 289 -11.70 -25.08 -30.88
CA PRO A 289 -11.07 -25.11 -32.20
C PRO A 289 -10.45 -23.75 -32.53
N LYS A 290 -9.30 -23.74 -33.22
CA LYS A 290 -8.58 -22.50 -33.54
C LYS A 290 -9.43 -21.64 -34.48
N LYS A 291 -9.99 -20.55 -33.95
CA LYS A 291 -10.79 -19.57 -34.68
C LYS A 291 -10.25 -18.19 -34.36
N THR A 292 -9.95 -17.42 -35.40
CA THR A 292 -9.49 -16.04 -35.29
C THR A 292 -10.62 -15.14 -35.77
N PHE A 293 -11.00 -14.17 -34.94
CA PHE A 293 -12.01 -13.16 -35.22
C PHE A 293 -11.28 -11.87 -35.58
N GLU A 294 -11.35 -11.47 -36.84
CA GLU A 294 -10.64 -10.31 -37.39
C GLU A 294 -11.56 -9.48 -38.30
N GLY A 295 -11.48 -8.16 -38.16
CA GLY A 295 -12.19 -7.21 -39.03
C GLY A 295 -13.68 -7.01 -38.71
N PRO A 296 -14.32 -6.00 -39.35
CA PRO A 296 -15.60 -5.45 -38.91
C PRO A 296 -16.75 -6.47 -38.84
N VAL A 297 -16.73 -7.49 -39.70
CA VAL A 297 -17.76 -8.53 -39.79
C VAL A 297 -17.70 -9.48 -38.60
N ASP A 298 -16.51 -9.82 -38.13
CA ASP A 298 -16.34 -10.70 -36.98
C ASP A 298 -16.57 -9.95 -35.66
N PHE A 299 -16.15 -8.68 -35.57
CA PHE A 299 -16.43 -7.85 -34.40
C PHE A 299 -17.93 -7.56 -34.19
N GLY A 300 -18.75 -7.65 -35.24
CA GLY A 300 -20.22 -7.52 -35.16
C GLY A 300 -20.95 -8.74 -34.60
N LYS A 301 -20.28 -9.89 -34.44
CA LYS A 301 -20.91 -11.11 -33.92
C LYS A 301 -21.09 -11.02 -32.41
N THR A 302 -22.24 -11.54 -31.94
CA THR A 302 -22.48 -11.69 -30.49
C THR A 302 -21.72 -12.88 -29.91
N LEU A 303 -21.53 -12.91 -28.59
CA LEU A 303 -20.90 -14.06 -27.91
C LEU A 303 -21.62 -15.39 -28.18
N LYS A 304 -22.95 -15.33 -28.37
CA LYS A 304 -23.78 -16.48 -28.77
C LYS A 304 -23.46 -16.97 -30.18
N GLU A 305 -23.37 -16.06 -31.15
CA GLU A 305 -23.07 -16.37 -32.55
C GLU A 305 -21.62 -16.82 -32.77
N ALA A 306 -20.70 -16.27 -31.98
CA ALA A 306 -19.29 -16.66 -31.97
C ALA A 306 -19.06 -18.03 -31.28
N GLY A 307 -20.06 -18.59 -30.60
CA GLY A 307 -19.96 -19.88 -29.90
C GLY A 307 -19.11 -19.80 -28.62
N LEU A 308 -19.09 -18.64 -27.95
CA LEU A 308 -18.25 -18.36 -26.79
C LEU A 308 -18.99 -18.59 -25.45
N VAL A 309 -20.14 -19.26 -25.47
CA VAL A 309 -21.00 -19.55 -24.30
C VAL A 309 -20.82 -21.01 -23.88
N PRO A 310 -20.74 -21.36 -22.58
CA PRO A 310 -20.85 -20.53 -21.37
C PRO A 310 -19.53 -19.93 -20.87
N SER A 311 -18.40 -20.39 -21.41
CA SER A 311 -17.09 -19.86 -21.09
C SER A 311 -16.12 -20.07 -22.23
N ALA A 312 -15.26 -19.10 -22.50
CA ALA A 312 -14.24 -19.21 -23.53
C ALA A 312 -12.91 -18.59 -23.12
N VAL A 313 -11.83 -19.09 -23.71
CA VAL A 313 -10.47 -18.53 -23.58
C VAL A 313 -10.10 -17.90 -24.91
N LEU A 314 -9.81 -16.61 -24.89
CA LEU A 314 -9.45 -15.83 -26.07
C LEU A 314 -8.06 -15.20 -25.87
N ILE A 315 -7.22 -15.30 -26.89
CA ILE A 315 -5.95 -14.58 -26.98
C ILE A 315 -6.26 -13.27 -27.69
N VAL A 316 -5.93 -12.16 -27.02
CA VAL A 316 -6.14 -10.79 -27.49
C VAL A 316 -4.83 -10.28 -28.06
N LYS A 317 -4.85 -9.82 -29.30
CA LYS A 317 -3.70 -9.20 -29.98
C LYS A 317 -4.03 -7.78 -30.42
#